data_AF-A0A6M8NIV8-F1
#
_entry.id   AF-A0A6M8NIV8-F1
#
_cell.length_a   1.000
_cell.length_b   1.000
_cell.length_c   1.000
_cell.angle_alpha   90.00
_cell.angle_beta   90.00
_cell.angle_gamma   90.00
#
_symmetry.space_group_name_H-M   'P 1'
#
loop_
_entity.id
_entity.type
_entity.pdbx_description
1 polymer ?
#
loop_
_entity_poly.entity_id
_entity_poly.type
_entity_poly.pdbx_seq_one_letter_code
_entity_poly.pdbx_strand_id
1 'polypeptide(L)'
;MNLNDFEKTTHSGLYISKDSHPKFGQKYIARFQHDKKRYVKVLGYTKRDNLSIKTAIELMQSFKDSVIPKVEEKITKQEDKLSTKDNETLIKLKEENDFLKSILGDYKNLNPQVLSEGIQKIYDLEALKKYQIELIKLQNWLEKENKRMIILFEGRDASGKGGAIRRITRYMNNKHYRVVALGKPTETQRNQWFLQRYIEHFPTGGEIVLFDRSWYNRAMVEPIFGFCTPEEHEIFMEDIVNFEQDLVRQGMILIKLYFSVSKEEQKRRFDRRIQDPLRQWKFSEVDMQAQDLWDEFSEKKYEMLRRTTSRSAPWHIVRSDNKHLARLEAMKIILNSVDYDGRNYSLDFDENEEINISVQRELLQMRKTKDY
;
A
#
# COMPACT_ATOMS: atom_id res chain seq x y z
N MET A 1 14.57 -42.59 -27.94
CA MET A 1 13.38 -42.92 -27.12
C MET A 1 12.55 -41.65 -26.98
N ASN A 2 11.36 -41.61 -27.55
CA ASN A 2 10.49 -40.44 -27.45
C ASN A 2 9.72 -40.48 -26.12
N LEU A 3 9.70 -39.38 -25.39
CA LEU A 3 9.05 -39.30 -24.07
C LEU A 3 7.54 -39.12 -24.19
N ASN A 4 7.04 -38.75 -25.36
CA ASN A 4 5.61 -38.64 -25.63
C ASN A 4 4.89 -40.00 -25.57
N ASP A 5 5.65 -41.09 -25.69
CA ASP A 5 5.16 -42.48 -25.65
C ASP A 5 5.00 -43.00 -24.20
N PHE A 6 5.26 -42.16 -23.19
CA PHE A 6 5.26 -42.53 -21.78
C PHE A 6 4.35 -41.61 -20.94
N GLU A 7 3.71 -42.19 -19.94
CA GLU A 7 2.93 -41.49 -18.93
C GLU A 7 3.70 -41.38 -17.62
N LYS A 8 3.50 -40.26 -16.91
CA LYS A 8 4.05 -40.05 -15.58
C LYS A 8 3.28 -40.92 -14.58
N THR A 9 4.00 -41.63 -13.72
CA THR A 9 3.37 -42.28 -12.57
C THR A 9 3.20 -41.30 -11.41
N THR A 10 2.63 -41.75 -10.30
CA THR A 10 2.53 -40.97 -9.05
C THR A 10 3.90 -40.68 -8.41
N HIS A 11 4.98 -41.36 -8.82
CA HIS A 11 6.33 -41.14 -8.30
C HIS A 11 7.19 -40.33 -9.27
N SER A 12 7.68 -39.18 -8.80
CA SER A 12 8.47 -38.25 -9.61
C SER A 12 9.74 -38.91 -10.18
N GLY A 13 9.86 -38.86 -11.51
CA GLY A 13 10.97 -39.45 -12.25
C GLY A 13 10.73 -40.89 -12.70
N LEU A 14 9.58 -41.49 -12.38
CA LEU A 14 9.18 -42.80 -12.87
C LEU A 14 8.07 -42.65 -13.93
N TYR A 15 8.21 -43.37 -15.03
CA TYR A 15 7.28 -43.32 -16.16
C TYR A 15 6.97 -44.73 -16.66
N ILE A 16 5.79 -44.91 -17.25
CA ILE A 16 5.33 -46.17 -17.85
C ILE A 16 4.93 -45.96 -19.31
N SER A 17 5.18 -46.93 -20.19
CA SER A 17 4.77 -46.80 -21.60
C SER A 17 3.26 -46.81 -21.74
N LYS A 18 2.73 -45.93 -22.60
CA LYS A 18 1.31 -45.89 -22.97
C LYS A 18 0.90 -47.21 -23.61
N ASP A 19 1.68 -47.63 -24.60
CA ASP A 19 1.44 -48.89 -25.31
C ASP A 19 1.97 -50.09 -24.52
N SER A 20 1.19 -51.17 -24.53
CA SER A 20 1.52 -52.45 -23.91
C SER A 20 1.97 -53.44 -24.96
N HIS A 21 3.17 -54.01 -24.80
CA HIS A 21 3.65 -55.03 -25.72
C HIS A 21 2.94 -56.37 -25.46
N PRO A 22 2.42 -57.08 -26.48
CA PRO A 22 1.60 -58.29 -26.29
C PRO A 22 2.27 -59.35 -25.41
N LYS A 23 3.59 -59.55 -25.60
CA LYS A 23 4.39 -60.55 -24.89
C LYS A 23 5.06 -60.05 -23.59
N PHE A 24 5.31 -58.75 -23.47
CA PHE A 24 6.17 -58.21 -22.40
C PHE A 24 5.43 -57.28 -21.44
N GLY A 25 4.27 -56.76 -21.83
CA GLY A 25 3.51 -55.78 -21.05
C GLY A 25 4.01 -54.35 -21.25
N GLN A 26 3.61 -53.46 -20.35
CA GLN A 26 4.04 -52.07 -20.32
C GLN A 26 5.43 -51.94 -19.73
N LYS A 27 6.18 -50.95 -20.17
CA LYS A 27 7.59 -50.75 -19.85
C LYS A 27 7.77 -49.61 -18.86
N TYR A 28 8.48 -49.85 -17.75
CA TYR A 28 8.87 -48.81 -16.81
C TYR A 28 10.23 -48.20 -17.17
N ILE A 29 10.32 -46.88 -17.05
CA ILE A 29 11.58 -46.14 -17.18
C ILE A 29 11.76 -45.16 -16.02
N ALA A 30 13.02 -45.03 -15.58
CA ALA A 30 13.45 -43.95 -14.70
C ALA A 30 14.04 -42.82 -15.53
N ARG A 31 13.68 -41.58 -15.21
CA ARG A 31 14.27 -40.37 -15.77
C ARG A 31 14.41 -39.28 -14.71
N PHE A 32 15.63 -38.76 -14.57
CA PHE A 32 15.92 -37.62 -13.71
C PHE A 32 17.09 -36.80 -14.28
N GLN A 33 17.31 -35.62 -13.72
CA GLN A 33 18.41 -34.74 -14.08
C GLN A 33 19.29 -34.54 -12.85
N HIS A 34 20.60 -34.69 -13.03
CA HIS A 34 21.61 -34.44 -12.01
C HIS A 34 22.84 -33.82 -12.69
N ASP A 35 23.42 -32.78 -12.08
CA ASP A 35 24.60 -32.07 -12.59
C ASP A 35 24.49 -31.61 -14.07
N LYS A 36 23.32 -31.01 -14.40
CA LYS A 36 22.95 -30.57 -15.77
C LYS A 36 22.94 -31.68 -16.83
N LYS A 37 23.12 -32.95 -16.45
CA LYS A 37 22.99 -34.13 -17.32
C LYS A 37 21.67 -34.86 -17.07
N ARG A 38 21.06 -35.39 -18.13
CA ARG A 38 19.81 -36.14 -18.06
C ARG A 38 20.10 -37.63 -18.12
N TYR A 39 19.58 -38.37 -17.15
CA TYR A 39 19.72 -39.81 -17.05
C TYR A 39 18.40 -40.48 -17.38
N VAL A 40 18.44 -41.53 -18.19
CA VAL A 40 17.28 -42.35 -18.55
C VAL A 40 17.69 -43.82 -18.51
N LYS A 41 16.92 -44.67 -17.83
CA LYS A 41 17.14 -46.12 -17.80
C LYS A 41 15.82 -46.87 -17.88
N VAL A 42 15.80 -47.93 -18.69
CA VAL A 42 14.69 -48.89 -18.71
C VAL A 42 14.83 -49.80 -17.50
N LEU A 43 13.78 -49.87 -16.68
CA LEU A 43 13.77 -50.63 -15.43
C LEU A 43 13.28 -52.07 -15.64
N GLY A 44 12.33 -52.27 -16.57
CA GLY A 44 11.76 -53.59 -16.88
C GLY A 44 10.33 -53.48 -17.42
N TYR A 45 9.66 -54.63 -17.57
CA TYR A 45 8.30 -54.72 -18.11
C TYR A 45 7.33 -55.41 -17.15
N THR A 46 6.06 -55.01 -17.18
CA THR A 46 5.03 -55.48 -16.25
C THR A 46 4.75 -56.98 -16.35
N LYS A 47 4.72 -57.57 -17.56
CA LYS A 47 4.43 -59.01 -17.73
C LYS A 47 5.69 -59.87 -17.73
N ARG A 48 6.75 -59.45 -18.43
CA ARG A 48 7.97 -60.26 -18.57
C ARG A 48 8.70 -60.41 -17.24
N ASP A 49 8.82 -59.30 -16.51
CA ASP A 49 9.65 -59.20 -15.31
C ASP A 49 8.76 -59.19 -14.05
N ASN A 50 7.45 -59.46 -14.20
CA ASN A 50 6.40 -59.36 -13.17
C ASN A 50 6.51 -58.07 -12.33
N LEU A 51 6.82 -56.96 -13.00
CA LEU A 51 7.29 -55.75 -12.32
C LEU A 51 6.11 -54.90 -11.82
N SER A 52 5.98 -54.82 -10.50
CA SER A 52 5.03 -53.93 -9.83
C SER A 52 5.54 -52.48 -9.76
N ILE A 53 4.65 -51.51 -9.52
CA ILE A 53 5.04 -50.11 -9.28
C ILE A 53 6.04 -50.00 -8.12
N LYS A 54 5.82 -50.75 -7.03
CA LYS A 54 6.70 -50.73 -5.86
C LYS A 54 8.12 -51.18 -6.20
N THR A 55 8.24 -52.30 -6.92
CA THR A 55 9.53 -52.83 -7.37
C THR A 55 10.20 -51.90 -8.39
N ALA A 56 9.42 -51.24 -9.25
CA ALA A 56 9.95 -50.24 -10.18
C ALA A 56 10.51 -49.00 -9.45
N ILE A 57 9.92 -48.58 -8.34
CA ILE A 57 10.44 -47.50 -7.49
C ILE A 57 11.78 -47.91 -6.87
N GLU A 58 11.87 -49.12 -6.32
CA GLU A 58 13.12 -49.64 -5.74
C GLU A 58 14.26 -49.70 -6.77
N LEU A 59 13.97 -50.17 -7.98
CA LEU A 59 14.93 -50.18 -9.10
C LEU A 59 15.31 -48.78 -9.56
N MET A 60 14.37 -47.83 -9.55
CA MET A 60 14.67 -46.42 -9.81
C MET A 60 15.60 -45.84 -8.74
N GLN A 61 15.36 -46.14 -7.46
CA GLN A 61 16.18 -45.68 -6.34
C GLN A 61 17.60 -46.25 -6.45
N SER A 62 17.73 -47.55 -6.69
CA SER A 62 19.03 -48.20 -6.93
C SER A 62 19.76 -47.59 -8.12
N PHE A 63 19.05 -47.26 -9.20
CA PHE A 63 19.63 -46.55 -10.33
C PHE A 63 20.08 -45.13 -9.97
N LYS A 64 19.27 -44.37 -9.21
CA LYS A 64 19.66 -43.05 -8.71
C LYS A 64 20.92 -43.14 -7.84
N ASP A 65 20.98 -44.09 -6.91
CA ASP A 65 22.13 -44.31 -6.03
C ASP A 65 23.41 -44.72 -6.81
N SER A 66 23.25 -45.40 -7.95
CA SER A 66 24.39 -45.76 -8.82
C SER A 66 24.95 -44.57 -9.62
N VAL A 67 24.14 -43.53 -9.82
CA VAL A 67 24.47 -42.34 -10.62
C VAL A 67 24.84 -41.15 -9.75
N ILE A 68 24.20 -41.03 -8.59
CA ILE A 68 24.39 -39.99 -7.60
C ILE A 68 25.21 -40.63 -6.48
N PRO A 69 26.51 -40.33 -6.34
CA PRO A 69 27.33 -40.90 -5.28
C PRO A 69 26.66 -40.62 -3.92
N LYS A 70 26.47 -41.66 -3.11
CA LYS A 70 26.01 -41.51 -1.72
C LYS A 70 27.01 -40.63 -0.99
N VAL A 71 26.57 -39.43 -0.61
CA VAL A 71 27.29 -38.60 0.35
C VAL A 71 27.18 -39.33 1.68
N GLU A 72 28.18 -40.13 2.02
CA GLU A 72 28.43 -40.44 3.42
C GLU A 72 28.69 -39.08 4.11
N GLU A 73 27.88 -38.75 5.10
CA GLU A 73 28.21 -37.69 6.06
C GLU A 73 29.49 -38.09 6.81
N LYS A 74 30.63 -37.83 6.19
CA LYS A 74 31.86 -37.56 6.91
C LYS A 74 32.01 -36.06 6.98
N ILE A 75 31.76 -35.53 8.18
CA ILE A 75 32.31 -34.24 8.60
C ILE A 75 33.83 -34.36 8.48
N THR A 76 34.34 -34.01 7.29
CA THR A 76 35.75 -33.82 7.03
C THR A 76 35.86 -32.48 6.34
N LYS A 77 36.51 -31.55 7.05
CA LYS A 77 36.89 -30.22 6.56
C LYS A 77 37.48 -30.35 5.15
N GLN A 78 36.80 -29.82 4.15
CA GLN A 78 37.37 -29.52 2.85
C GLN A 78 37.06 -28.07 2.53
N GLU A 79 37.97 -27.21 2.98
CA GLU A 79 38.27 -25.96 2.31
C GLU A 79 38.82 -26.29 0.90
N ASP A 80 38.50 -25.39 -0.04
CA ASP A 80 39.10 -25.24 -1.38
C ASP A 80 38.63 -26.11 -2.55
N LYS A 81 37.66 -25.55 -3.30
CA LYS A 81 37.92 -24.90 -4.61
C LYS A 81 36.62 -24.32 -5.20
N LEU A 82 36.30 -23.07 -4.84
CA LEU A 82 35.40 -22.21 -5.61
C LEU A 82 36.21 -21.12 -6.31
N SER A 83 35.78 -20.72 -7.50
CA SER A 83 36.44 -19.67 -8.30
C SER A 83 36.53 -18.37 -7.50
N THR A 84 37.65 -17.65 -7.64
CA THR A 84 37.98 -16.47 -6.84
C THR A 84 36.92 -15.36 -6.86
N LYS A 85 36.15 -15.24 -7.95
CA LYS A 85 35.06 -14.26 -8.11
C LYS A 85 33.75 -14.68 -7.42
N ASP A 86 33.46 -15.98 -7.43
CA ASP A 86 32.32 -16.55 -6.70
C ASP A 86 32.58 -16.51 -5.19
N ASN A 87 33.85 -16.65 -4.77
CA ASN A 87 34.25 -16.51 -3.38
C ASN A 87 34.10 -15.07 -2.87
N GLU A 88 34.50 -14.03 -3.61
CA GLU A 88 34.27 -12.64 -3.17
C GLU A 88 32.78 -12.31 -3.04
N THR A 89 31.96 -12.77 -4.00
CA THR A 89 30.51 -12.54 -3.96
C THR A 89 29.86 -13.31 -2.81
N LEU A 90 30.29 -14.55 -2.57
CA LEU A 90 29.82 -15.38 -1.46
C LEU A 90 30.27 -14.84 -0.10
N ILE A 91 31.49 -14.31 0.00
CA ILE A 91 32.01 -13.65 1.20
C ILE A 91 31.17 -12.41 1.49
N LYS A 92 30.95 -11.54 0.49
CA LYS A 92 30.07 -10.36 0.65
C LYS A 92 28.65 -10.73 1.06
N LEU A 93 28.06 -11.75 0.43
CA LEU A 93 26.71 -12.22 0.78
C LEU A 93 26.67 -12.84 2.18
N LYS A 94 27.73 -13.52 2.63
CA LYS A 94 27.84 -14.04 3.99
C LYS A 94 28.01 -12.91 5.01
N GLU A 95 28.87 -11.94 4.75
CA GLU A 95 29.06 -10.75 5.57
C GLU A 95 27.76 -9.94 5.67
N GLU A 96 27.07 -9.74 4.55
CA GLU A 96 25.76 -9.07 4.52
C GLU A 96 24.69 -9.87 5.26
N ASN A 97 24.65 -11.19 5.11
CA ASN A 97 23.69 -12.04 5.83
C ASN A 97 24.00 -12.10 7.33
N ASP A 98 25.26 -12.16 7.73
CA ASP A 98 25.68 -12.14 9.13
C ASP A 98 25.44 -10.76 9.75
N PHE A 99 25.62 -9.69 9.00
CA PHE A 99 25.21 -8.34 9.38
C PHE A 99 23.68 -8.21 9.51
N LEU A 100 22.91 -8.75 8.56
CA LEU A 100 21.45 -8.76 8.65
C LEU A 100 20.98 -9.59 9.84
N LYS A 101 21.60 -10.74 10.12
CA LYS A 101 21.32 -11.55 11.31
C LYS A 101 21.70 -10.82 12.60
N SER A 102 22.81 -10.08 12.62
CA SER A 102 23.20 -9.30 13.79
C SER A 102 22.24 -8.14 14.06
N ILE A 103 21.70 -7.51 13.01
CA ILE A 103 20.62 -6.52 13.11
C ILE A 103 19.32 -7.17 13.60
N LEU A 104 18.95 -8.31 13.02
CA LEU A 104 17.70 -9.01 13.31
C LEU A 104 17.66 -9.61 14.72
N GLY A 105 18.82 -9.81 15.36
CA GLY A 105 18.92 -10.38 16.71
C GLY A 105 18.26 -11.75 16.80
N ASP A 106 17.54 -12.00 17.90
CA ASP A 106 16.75 -13.24 18.05
C ASP A 106 15.39 -13.14 17.36
N TYR A 107 15.41 -13.03 16.04
CA TYR A 107 14.20 -12.94 15.23
C TYR A 107 13.30 -14.18 15.34
N LYS A 108 13.82 -15.30 15.87
CA LYS A 108 13.05 -16.53 16.12
C LYS A 108 12.11 -16.40 17.31
N ASN A 109 12.40 -15.49 18.23
CA ASN A 109 11.55 -15.17 19.39
C ASN A 109 10.64 -13.95 19.16
N LEU A 110 10.66 -13.35 17.97
CA LEU A 110 9.71 -12.29 17.62
C LEU A 110 8.31 -12.88 17.44
N ASN A 111 7.30 -12.16 17.94
CA ASN A 111 5.91 -12.50 17.69
C ASN A 111 5.66 -12.59 16.17
N PRO A 112 5.21 -13.75 15.64
CA PRO A 112 4.99 -13.95 14.20
C PRO A 112 4.07 -12.89 13.56
N GLN A 113 3.13 -12.36 14.33
CA GLN A 113 2.23 -11.31 13.86
C GLN A 113 2.97 -9.99 13.61
N VAL A 114 3.91 -9.61 14.50
CA VAL A 114 4.74 -8.41 14.34
C VAL A 114 5.62 -8.52 13.10
N LEU A 115 6.19 -9.71 12.86
CA LEU A 115 7.00 -9.97 11.68
C LEU A 115 6.16 -9.87 10.40
N SER A 116 4.98 -10.50 10.37
CA SER A 116 4.05 -10.44 9.25
C SER A 116 3.62 -9.00 8.94
N GLU A 117 3.23 -8.21 9.96
CA GLU A 117 2.88 -6.80 9.80
C GLU A 117 4.05 -5.96 9.27
N GLY A 118 5.27 -6.22 9.74
CA GLY A 118 6.49 -5.54 9.29
C GLY A 118 6.79 -5.82 7.82
N ILE A 119 6.71 -7.10 7.42
CA ILE A 119 6.92 -7.54 6.03
C ILE A 119 5.84 -6.94 5.12
N GLN A 120 4.56 -7.04 5.51
CA GLN A 120 3.46 -6.47 4.74
C GLN A 120 3.65 -4.98 4.52
N LYS A 121 4.09 -4.25 5.54
CA LYS A 121 4.38 -2.81 5.42
C LYS A 121 5.49 -2.51 4.40
N ILE A 122 6.47 -3.39 4.20
CA ILE A 122 7.51 -3.22 3.17
C ILE A 122 6.88 -3.40 1.79
N TYR A 123 6.12 -4.47 1.58
CA TYR A 123 5.39 -4.70 0.32
C TYR A 123 4.42 -3.58 -0.02
N ASP A 124 3.66 -3.10 0.97
CA ASP A 124 2.77 -1.95 0.85
C ASP A 124 3.50 -0.69 0.37
N LEU A 125 4.70 -0.43 0.91
CA LEU A 125 5.51 0.72 0.49
C LEU A 125 6.10 0.54 -0.91
N GLU A 126 6.45 -0.69 -1.28
CA GLU A 126 6.93 -1.02 -2.62
C GLU A 126 5.83 -0.83 -3.66
N ALA A 127 4.61 -1.28 -3.37
CA ALA A 127 3.44 -1.15 -4.23
C ALA A 127 3.12 0.32 -4.56
N LEU A 128 3.33 1.24 -3.61
CA LEU A 128 3.09 2.67 -3.82
C LEU A 128 4.11 3.32 -4.78
N LYS A 129 5.30 2.76 -4.97
CA LYS A 129 6.37 3.41 -5.77
C LYS A 129 5.93 3.69 -7.20
N LYS A 130 5.16 2.79 -7.81
CA LYS A 130 4.65 2.96 -9.18
C LYS A 130 3.79 4.22 -9.31
N TYR A 131 2.90 4.46 -8.34
CA TYR A 131 2.07 5.67 -8.29
C TYR A 131 2.86 6.92 -7.91
N GLN A 132 3.91 6.77 -7.10
CA GLN A 132 4.80 7.89 -6.78
C GLN A 132 5.63 8.35 -7.99
N ILE A 133 6.00 7.43 -8.89
CA ILE A 133 6.59 7.78 -10.19
C ILE A 133 5.60 8.61 -11.01
N GLU A 134 4.34 8.21 -11.05
CA GLU A 134 3.29 8.96 -11.74
C GLU A 134 3.06 10.34 -11.12
N LEU A 135 3.16 10.49 -9.79
CA LEU A 135 3.07 11.80 -9.13
C LEU A 135 4.20 12.75 -9.54
N ILE A 136 5.40 12.23 -9.81
CA ILE A 136 6.52 13.03 -10.34
C ILE A 136 6.20 13.50 -11.76
N LYS A 137 5.62 12.63 -12.60
CA LYS A 137 5.20 13.01 -13.96
C LYS A 137 4.10 14.07 -13.93
N LEU A 138 3.10 13.90 -13.08
CA LEU A 138 2.05 14.89 -12.85
C LEU A 138 2.63 16.23 -12.39
N GLN A 139 3.57 16.22 -11.45
CA GLN A 139 4.24 17.45 -10.99
C GLN A 139 4.96 18.17 -12.14
N ASN A 140 5.75 17.44 -12.94
CA ASN A 140 6.46 18.01 -14.08
C ASN A 140 5.49 18.58 -15.14
N TRP A 141 4.35 17.92 -15.35
CA TRP A 141 3.32 18.41 -16.26
C TRP A 141 2.67 19.70 -15.75
N LEU A 142 2.34 19.77 -14.46
CA LEU A 142 1.78 20.99 -13.87
C LEU A 142 2.74 22.17 -14.00
N GLU A 143 4.04 21.93 -13.81
CA GLU A 143 5.10 22.94 -14.01
C GLU A 143 5.15 23.42 -15.47
N LYS A 144 5.24 22.48 -16.42
CA LYS A 144 5.29 22.78 -17.86
C LYS A 144 4.06 23.56 -18.34
N GLU A 145 2.87 23.15 -17.88
CA GLU A 145 1.59 23.74 -18.28
C GLU A 145 1.16 24.91 -17.39
N ASN A 146 2.03 25.33 -16.46
CA ASN A 146 1.84 26.44 -15.53
C ASN A 146 0.51 26.37 -14.75
N LYS A 147 0.11 25.15 -14.34
CA LYS A 147 -1.15 24.88 -13.63
C LYS A 147 -0.98 24.99 -12.11
N ARG A 148 -2.06 25.36 -11.42
CA ARG A 148 -2.10 25.55 -9.97
C ARG A 148 -2.92 24.42 -9.35
N MET A 149 -2.40 23.74 -8.33
CA MET A 149 -3.11 22.67 -7.66
C MET A 149 -3.16 22.87 -6.14
N ILE A 150 -4.34 22.73 -5.56
CA ILE A 150 -4.59 22.66 -4.12
C ILE A 150 -5.19 21.30 -3.79
N ILE A 151 -4.65 20.66 -2.75
CA ILE A 151 -5.17 19.40 -2.22
C ILE A 151 -5.48 19.60 -0.74
N LEU A 152 -6.74 19.51 -0.36
CA LEU A 152 -7.19 19.59 1.03
C LEU A 152 -7.24 18.18 1.64
N PHE A 153 -6.57 18.01 2.78
CA PHE A 153 -6.67 16.81 3.60
C PHE A 153 -7.46 17.15 4.85
N GLU A 154 -8.72 16.72 4.87
CA GLU A 154 -9.61 16.77 6.01
C GLU A 154 -9.93 15.36 6.54
N GLY A 155 -10.55 15.31 7.71
CA GLY A 155 -10.90 14.05 8.38
C GLY A 155 -10.60 14.10 9.87
N ARG A 156 -11.17 13.15 10.61
CA ARG A 156 -11.01 13.03 12.06
C ARG A 156 -9.54 12.95 12.49
N ASP A 157 -9.26 13.25 13.74
CA ASP A 157 -7.94 12.99 14.30
C ASP A 157 -7.60 11.50 14.24
N ALA A 158 -6.30 11.24 14.08
CA ALA A 158 -5.78 9.90 13.81
C ALA A 158 -6.26 9.17 12.55
N SER A 159 -7.05 9.78 11.66
CA SER A 159 -7.48 9.20 10.38
C SER A 159 -6.33 8.88 9.40
N GLY A 160 -5.20 9.58 9.49
CA GLY A 160 -3.98 9.23 8.75
C GLY A 160 -3.52 10.24 7.70
N LYS A 161 -4.16 11.41 7.62
CA LYS A 161 -3.85 12.56 6.74
C LYS A 161 -2.35 12.82 6.55
N GLY A 162 -1.65 13.24 7.61
CA GLY A 162 -0.21 13.52 7.54
C GLY A 162 0.65 12.31 7.14
N GLY A 163 0.17 11.09 7.37
CA GLY A 163 0.83 9.87 6.87
C GLY A 163 0.65 9.67 5.37
N ALA A 164 -0.47 10.09 4.80
CA ALA A 164 -0.72 10.11 3.36
C ALA A 164 0.06 11.21 2.67
N ILE A 165 0.03 12.44 3.19
CA ILE A 165 0.82 13.58 2.69
C ILE A 165 2.30 13.18 2.58
N ARG A 166 2.88 12.63 3.66
CA ARG A 166 4.30 12.16 3.67
C ARG A 166 4.63 11.07 2.65
N ARG A 167 3.63 10.34 2.14
CA ARG A 167 3.84 9.29 1.13
C ARG A 167 3.66 9.85 -0.27
N ILE A 168 2.68 10.73 -0.47
CA ILE A 168 2.47 11.47 -1.71
C ILE A 168 3.73 12.29 -2.04
N THR A 169 4.21 13.10 -1.09
CA THR A 169 5.32 14.03 -1.33
C THR A 169 6.71 13.42 -1.26
N ARG A 170 6.84 12.12 -0.93
CA ARG A 170 8.11 11.48 -0.55
C ARG A 170 9.24 11.66 -1.59
N TYR A 171 8.88 11.63 -2.87
CA TYR A 171 9.84 11.70 -3.99
C TYR A 171 9.58 12.88 -4.92
N MET A 172 8.63 13.76 -4.57
CA MET A 172 8.33 14.95 -5.37
C MET A 172 9.44 16.00 -5.19
N ASN A 173 9.63 16.86 -6.20
CA ASN A 173 10.55 17.99 -6.12
C ASN A 173 9.99 19.05 -5.15
N ASN A 174 10.69 19.28 -4.04
CA ASN A 174 10.27 20.20 -2.98
C ASN A 174 10.24 21.68 -3.39
N LYS A 175 10.78 22.03 -4.55
CA LYS A 175 10.68 23.39 -5.11
C LYS A 175 9.29 23.72 -5.65
N HIS A 176 8.51 22.70 -6.02
CA HIS A 176 7.22 22.85 -6.70
C HIS A 176 6.07 22.22 -5.91
N TYR A 177 6.29 21.90 -4.62
CA TYR A 177 5.20 21.62 -3.71
C TYR A 177 5.44 22.25 -2.34
N ARG A 178 4.35 22.58 -1.64
CA ARG A 178 4.39 23.02 -0.24
C ARG A 178 3.35 22.27 0.57
N VAL A 179 3.71 21.92 1.81
CA VAL A 179 2.76 21.39 2.79
C VAL A 179 2.43 22.51 3.76
N VAL A 180 1.15 22.85 3.86
CA VAL A 180 0.64 23.92 4.71
C VAL A 180 -0.10 23.26 5.87
N ALA A 181 0.41 23.48 7.09
CA ALA A 181 -0.19 22.98 8.32
C ALA A 181 -0.30 24.16 9.30
N LEU A 182 -1.40 24.92 9.20
CA LEU A 182 -1.60 26.12 10.01
C LEU A 182 -2.03 25.76 11.42
N GLY A 183 -1.41 26.38 12.41
CA GLY A 183 -1.83 26.31 13.81
C GLY A 183 -3.03 27.21 14.12
N LYS A 184 -3.33 27.33 15.42
CA LYS A 184 -4.35 28.26 15.95
C LYS A 184 -4.11 29.68 15.40
N PRO A 185 -5.16 30.39 14.94
CA PRO A 185 -4.99 31.75 14.43
C PRO A 185 -4.43 32.68 15.52
N THR A 186 -3.58 33.63 15.12
CA THR A 186 -3.14 34.74 15.98
C THR A 186 -4.32 35.67 16.31
N GLU A 187 -4.14 36.59 17.25
CA GLU A 187 -5.16 37.60 17.55
C GLU A 187 -5.50 38.46 16.33
N THR A 188 -4.49 38.88 15.56
CA THR A 188 -4.69 39.57 14.29
C THR A 188 -5.48 38.71 13.30
N GLN A 189 -5.09 37.45 13.12
CA GLN A 189 -5.78 36.54 12.18
C GLN A 189 -7.22 36.24 12.58
N ARG A 190 -7.55 36.25 13.87
CA ARG A 190 -8.95 36.11 14.35
C ARG A 190 -9.82 37.30 13.98
N ASN A 191 -9.22 38.49 13.82
CA ASN A 191 -9.92 39.73 13.47
C ASN A 191 -9.77 40.10 11.99
N GLN A 192 -9.17 39.22 11.18
CA GLN A 192 -9.10 39.34 9.72
C GLN A 192 -10.29 38.63 9.08
N TRP A 193 -10.49 38.85 7.79
CA TRP A 193 -11.34 37.96 7.01
C TRP A 193 -10.81 36.53 7.10
N PHE A 194 -11.68 35.57 7.45
CA PHE A 194 -11.30 34.21 7.80
C PHE A 194 -10.41 33.51 6.76
N LEU A 195 -10.69 33.70 5.46
CA LEU A 195 -9.95 33.06 4.38
C LEU A 195 -8.59 33.72 4.09
N GLN A 196 -8.34 34.94 4.56
CA GLN A 196 -7.13 35.71 4.26
C GLN A 196 -5.86 34.94 4.57
N ARG A 197 -5.77 34.35 5.76
CA ARG A 197 -4.60 33.56 6.20
C ARG A 197 -4.34 32.31 5.35
N TYR A 198 -5.36 31.77 4.67
CA TYR A 198 -5.20 30.60 3.82
C TYR A 198 -4.75 31.00 2.41
N ILE A 199 -5.28 32.11 1.90
CA ILE A 199 -5.00 32.64 0.56
C ILE A 199 -3.52 33.01 0.41
N GLU A 200 -2.86 33.48 1.48
CA GLU A 200 -1.42 33.74 1.51
C GLU A 200 -0.55 32.53 1.13
N HIS A 201 -1.11 31.31 1.24
CA HIS A 201 -0.41 30.07 0.94
C HIS A 201 -0.78 29.45 -0.40
N PHE A 202 -1.61 30.10 -1.21
CA PHE A 202 -2.07 29.53 -2.47
C PHE A 202 -0.91 29.30 -3.46
N PRO A 203 -1.04 28.30 -4.35
CA PRO A 203 -0.02 28.00 -5.35
C PRO A 203 0.08 29.11 -6.39
N THR A 204 1.30 29.36 -6.83
CA THR A 204 1.58 29.98 -8.13
C THR A 204 1.59 28.91 -9.22
N GLY A 205 1.68 29.33 -10.49
CA GLY A 205 1.68 28.39 -11.60
C GLY A 205 2.84 27.38 -11.51
N GLY A 206 2.52 26.11 -11.71
CA GLY A 206 3.44 24.99 -11.54
C GLY A 206 3.54 24.44 -10.11
N GLU A 207 2.86 25.04 -9.12
CA GLU A 207 2.93 24.58 -7.73
C GLU A 207 1.75 23.69 -7.31
N ILE A 208 2.06 22.75 -6.42
CA ILE A 208 1.09 21.93 -5.68
C ILE A 208 1.12 22.32 -4.21
N VAL A 209 -0.01 22.73 -3.64
CA VAL A 209 -0.12 23.02 -2.21
C VAL A 209 -1.01 21.99 -1.52
N LEU A 210 -0.44 21.27 -0.55
CA LEU A 210 -1.13 20.26 0.25
C LEU A 210 -1.46 20.84 1.62
N PHE A 211 -2.74 21.03 1.90
CA PHE A 211 -3.23 21.53 3.19
C PHE A 211 -3.48 20.36 4.15
N ASP A 212 -2.68 20.24 5.23
CA ASP A 212 -2.95 19.34 6.35
C ASP A 212 -3.89 20.07 7.32
N ARG A 213 -5.19 19.82 7.15
CA ARG A 213 -6.29 20.72 7.53
C ARG A 213 -6.30 22.03 6.73
N SER A 214 -7.47 22.65 6.65
CA SER A 214 -7.76 23.77 5.75
C SER A 214 -8.78 24.74 6.37
N TRP A 215 -9.36 25.60 5.54
CA TRP A 215 -10.49 26.45 5.91
C TRP A 215 -11.70 25.66 6.44
N TYR A 216 -11.79 24.36 6.15
CA TYR A 216 -12.82 23.47 6.72
C TYR A 216 -12.68 23.20 8.22
N ASN A 217 -11.64 23.71 8.89
CA ASN A 217 -11.64 23.80 10.35
C ASN A 217 -12.92 24.50 10.88
N ARG A 218 -13.42 25.52 10.16
CA ARG A 218 -14.66 26.24 10.50
C ARG A 218 -15.94 25.44 10.28
N ALA A 219 -15.92 24.43 9.40
CA ALA A 219 -17.04 23.49 9.27
C ALA A 219 -17.07 22.42 10.37
N MET A 220 -15.89 22.09 10.93
CA MET A 220 -15.71 20.88 11.73
C MET A 220 -15.34 21.19 13.17
N VAL A 221 -14.09 21.56 13.42
CA VAL A 221 -13.52 21.64 14.77
C VAL A 221 -13.97 22.89 15.50
N GLU A 222 -14.01 24.03 14.81
CA GLU A 222 -14.34 25.33 15.45
C GLU A 222 -15.73 25.37 16.08
N PRO A 223 -16.83 24.93 15.43
CA PRO A 223 -18.16 24.99 16.04
C PRO A 223 -18.32 24.03 17.24
N ILE A 224 -17.65 22.88 17.24
CA ILE A 224 -17.75 21.88 18.32
C ILE A 224 -17.10 22.38 19.60
N PHE A 225 -15.95 23.04 19.49
CA PHE A 225 -15.21 23.54 20.64
C PHE A 225 -15.46 25.03 20.93
N GLY A 226 -16.41 25.67 20.23
CA GLY A 226 -16.75 27.08 20.43
C GLY A 226 -15.62 28.05 20.04
N PHE A 227 -14.81 27.70 19.04
CA PHE A 227 -13.76 28.59 18.51
C PHE A 227 -14.26 29.56 17.44
N CYS A 228 -15.51 29.40 17.00
CA CYS A 228 -16.24 30.37 16.19
C CYS A 228 -17.66 30.52 16.75
N THR A 229 -18.28 31.65 16.46
CA THR A 229 -19.71 31.88 16.72
C THR A 229 -20.58 31.04 15.77
N PRO A 230 -21.84 30.73 16.15
CA PRO A 230 -22.79 30.08 15.23
C PRO A 230 -22.97 30.87 13.92
N GLU A 231 -22.97 32.19 14.00
CA GLU A 231 -23.09 33.09 12.85
C GLU A 231 -21.88 32.97 11.91
N GLU A 232 -20.66 32.97 12.45
CA GLU A 232 -19.44 32.78 11.64
C GLU A 232 -19.39 31.41 10.94
N HIS A 233 -19.87 30.36 11.62
CA HIS A 233 -19.98 29.03 11.04
C HIS A 233 -20.95 29.02 9.87
N GLU A 234 -22.13 29.61 10.06
CA GLU A 234 -23.18 29.62 9.03
C GLU A 234 -22.74 30.43 7.80
N ILE A 235 -22.17 31.63 8.00
CA ILE A 235 -21.60 32.45 6.91
C ILE A 235 -20.56 31.65 6.12
N PHE A 236 -19.64 30.96 6.82
CA PHE A 236 -18.66 30.11 6.15
C PHE A 236 -19.32 29.01 5.32
N MET A 237 -20.33 28.34 5.86
CA MET A 237 -21.00 27.23 5.21
C MET A 237 -21.84 27.65 3.99
N GLU A 238 -22.35 28.89 3.97
CA GLU A 238 -23.03 29.49 2.82
C GLU A 238 -22.04 29.92 1.71
N ASP A 239 -20.93 30.54 2.10
CA ASP A 239 -20.01 31.17 1.14
C ASP A 239 -18.99 30.22 0.52
N ILE A 240 -18.59 29.17 1.24
CA ILE A 240 -17.39 28.41 0.88
C ILE A 240 -17.47 27.76 -0.50
N VAL A 241 -18.65 27.29 -0.90
CA VAL A 241 -18.84 26.66 -2.22
C VAL A 241 -18.64 27.67 -3.35
N ASN A 242 -19.11 28.91 -3.18
CA ASN A 242 -18.93 29.98 -4.17
C ASN A 242 -17.46 30.37 -4.27
N PHE A 243 -16.79 30.52 -3.13
CA PHE A 243 -15.35 30.77 -3.09
C PHE A 243 -14.57 29.69 -3.86
N GLU A 244 -14.81 28.41 -3.56
CA GLU A 244 -14.13 27.30 -4.24
C GLU A 244 -14.45 27.20 -5.73
N GLN A 245 -15.69 27.52 -6.13
CA GLN A 245 -16.08 27.60 -7.53
C GLN A 245 -15.27 28.67 -8.27
N ASP A 246 -15.08 29.84 -7.68
CA ASP A 246 -14.28 30.90 -8.28
C ASP A 246 -12.82 30.48 -8.46
N LEU A 247 -12.24 29.76 -7.49
CA LEU A 247 -10.90 29.18 -7.62
C LEU A 247 -10.79 28.24 -8.82
N VAL A 248 -11.75 27.32 -8.95
CA VAL A 248 -11.77 26.34 -10.05
C VAL A 248 -11.99 27.02 -11.40
N ARG A 249 -12.89 28.02 -11.46
CA ARG A 249 -13.13 28.82 -12.68
C ARG A 249 -11.90 29.57 -13.15
N GLN A 250 -11.04 29.98 -12.23
CA GLN A 250 -9.75 30.60 -12.57
C GLN A 250 -8.66 29.58 -12.94
N GLY A 251 -8.99 28.30 -13.07
CA GLY A 251 -8.08 27.26 -13.52
C GLY A 251 -7.21 26.66 -12.40
N MET A 252 -7.61 26.81 -11.14
CA MET A 252 -6.99 26.09 -10.03
C MET A 252 -7.63 24.71 -9.89
N ILE A 253 -6.80 23.67 -9.86
CA ILE A 253 -7.25 22.31 -9.61
C ILE A 253 -7.43 22.15 -8.11
N LEU A 254 -8.66 21.97 -7.64
CA LEU A 254 -8.99 21.83 -6.22
C LEU A 254 -9.47 20.40 -5.94
N ILE A 255 -8.72 19.69 -5.10
CA ILE A 255 -9.05 18.33 -4.68
C ILE A 255 -9.36 18.34 -3.18
N LYS A 256 -10.50 17.79 -2.78
CA LYS A 256 -10.92 17.73 -1.38
C LYS A 256 -11.04 16.28 -0.92
N LEU A 257 -10.16 15.89 0.00
CA LEU A 257 -10.10 14.52 0.53
C LEU A 257 -10.56 14.51 1.99
N TYR A 258 -11.56 13.69 2.31
CA TYR A 258 -11.98 13.44 3.69
C TYR A 258 -11.56 12.03 4.10
N PHE A 259 -10.57 11.91 5.00
CA PHE A 259 -10.13 10.64 5.55
C PHE A 259 -11.08 10.20 6.66
N SER A 260 -11.91 9.20 6.37
CA SER A 260 -12.87 8.62 7.32
C SER A 260 -12.26 7.40 8.00
N VAL A 261 -12.23 7.38 9.32
CA VAL A 261 -11.76 6.25 10.14
C VAL A 261 -12.91 5.76 11.00
N SER A 262 -12.99 4.47 11.32
CA SER A 262 -13.96 3.93 12.29
C SER A 262 -13.63 4.39 13.71
N LYS A 263 -14.63 4.35 14.60
CA LYS A 263 -14.48 4.75 16.01
C LYS A 263 -13.46 3.87 16.73
N GLU A 264 -13.53 2.57 16.47
CA GLU A 264 -12.67 1.54 17.03
C GLU A 264 -11.22 1.72 16.57
N GLU A 265 -11.00 1.94 15.27
CA GLU A 265 -9.65 2.15 14.74
C GLU A 265 -9.08 3.52 15.18
N GLN A 266 -9.91 4.55 15.32
CA GLN A 266 -9.47 5.82 15.91
C GLN A 266 -8.97 5.62 17.34
N LYS A 267 -9.76 4.94 18.20
CA LYS A 267 -9.39 4.62 19.58
C LYS A 267 -8.08 3.83 19.63
N ARG A 268 -7.98 2.75 18.85
CA ARG A 268 -6.76 1.93 18.75
C ARG A 268 -5.53 2.76 18.36
N ARG A 269 -5.70 3.74 17.46
CA ARG A 269 -4.60 4.63 17.05
C ARG A 269 -4.22 5.62 18.14
N PHE A 270 -5.15 6.09 18.95
CA PHE A 270 -4.86 6.92 20.12
C PHE A 270 -4.11 6.13 21.19
N ASP A 271 -4.58 4.94 21.56
CA ASP A 271 -3.91 4.07 22.53
C ASP A 271 -2.46 3.81 22.12
N ARG A 272 -2.25 3.52 20.84
CA ARG A 272 -0.91 3.33 20.28
C ARG A 272 -0.05 4.60 20.29
N ARG A 273 -0.63 5.81 20.14
CA ARG A 273 0.13 7.07 20.21
C ARG A 273 0.62 7.34 21.63
N ILE A 274 -0.19 7.01 22.63
CA ILE A 274 0.15 7.14 24.05
C ILE A 274 1.34 6.23 24.40
N GLN A 275 1.32 4.99 23.88
CA GLN A 275 2.35 3.98 24.16
C GLN A 275 3.64 4.12 23.33
N ASP A 276 3.65 4.93 22.25
CA ASP A 276 4.80 5.09 21.35
C ASP A 276 5.48 6.46 21.56
N PRO A 277 6.68 6.52 22.18
CA PRO A 277 7.39 7.77 22.45
C PRO A 277 7.62 8.65 21.22
N LEU A 278 7.72 8.06 20.02
CA LEU A 278 7.91 8.80 18.76
C LEU A 278 6.62 9.46 18.25
N ARG A 279 5.49 9.20 18.91
CA ARG A 279 4.15 9.66 18.50
C ARG A 279 3.38 10.37 19.61
N GLN A 280 3.87 10.36 20.84
CA GLN A 280 3.23 11.05 21.97
C GLN A 280 2.99 12.53 21.68
N TRP A 281 3.91 13.21 20.99
CA TRP A 281 3.74 14.60 20.56
C TRP A 281 2.52 14.85 19.65
N LYS A 282 1.93 13.81 19.06
CA LYS A 282 0.73 13.89 18.22
C LYS A 282 -0.58 13.73 19.01
N PHE A 283 -0.50 13.70 20.33
CA PHE A 283 -1.64 13.53 21.21
C PHE A 283 -1.85 14.82 21.98
N SER A 284 -3.01 15.43 21.81
CA SER A 284 -3.44 16.64 22.49
C SER A 284 -4.65 16.39 23.39
N GLU A 285 -4.93 17.29 24.33
CA GLU A 285 -6.14 17.21 25.17
C GLU A 285 -7.42 17.23 24.34
N VAL A 286 -7.42 17.96 23.22
CA VAL A 286 -8.52 18.00 22.24
C VAL A 286 -8.75 16.63 21.62
N ASP A 287 -7.68 15.86 21.36
CA ASP A 287 -7.79 14.50 20.81
C ASP A 287 -8.45 13.52 21.81
N MET A 288 -8.25 13.72 23.12
CA MET A 288 -8.91 12.90 24.15
C MET A 288 -10.43 13.12 24.13
N GLN A 289 -10.84 14.39 24.07
CA GLN A 289 -12.26 14.77 24.02
C GLN A 289 -12.93 14.34 22.71
N ALA A 290 -12.16 14.20 21.62
CA ALA A 290 -12.71 13.84 20.31
C ALA A 290 -13.34 12.43 20.25
N GLN A 291 -12.94 11.51 21.15
CA GLN A 291 -13.60 10.21 21.26
C GLN A 291 -14.98 10.31 21.93
N ASP A 292 -15.11 11.14 22.96
CA ASP A 292 -16.37 11.38 23.66
C ASP A 292 -17.34 12.20 22.79
N LEU A 293 -16.80 13.17 22.03
CA LEU A 293 -17.54 14.01 21.09
C LEU A 293 -17.72 13.36 19.71
N TRP A 294 -17.62 12.03 19.62
CA TRP A 294 -17.69 11.31 18.35
C TRP A 294 -18.92 11.72 17.53
N ASP A 295 -20.09 11.74 18.17
CA ASP A 295 -21.38 12.01 17.54
C ASP A 295 -21.48 13.46 17.02
N GLU A 296 -21.00 14.45 17.80
CA GLU A 296 -20.93 15.86 17.39
C GLU A 296 -20.07 16.05 16.13
N PHE A 297 -18.90 15.41 16.09
CA PHE A 297 -18.03 15.41 14.91
C PHE A 297 -18.69 14.75 13.70
N SER A 298 -19.56 13.77 13.94
CA SER A 298 -20.26 13.04 12.89
C SER A 298 -21.36 13.88 12.26
N GLU A 299 -22.12 14.59 13.10
CA GLU A 299 -23.16 15.51 12.65
C GLU A 299 -22.53 16.68 11.86
N LYS A 300 -21.41 17.24 12.34
CA LYS A 300 -20.68 18.28 11.59
C LYS A 300 -20.07 17.79 10.29
N LYS A 301 -19.55 16.55 10.25
CA LYS A 301 -19.13 15.90 8.99
C LYS A 301 -20.32 15.77 8.02
N TYR A 302 -21.46 15.30 8.51
CA TYR A 302 -22.66 15.14 7.69
C TYR A 302 -23.12 16.48 7.10
N GLU A 303 -23.19 17.51 7.93
CA GLU A 303 -23.54 18.87 7.52
C GLU A 303 -22.55 19.42 6.48
N MET A 304 -21.24 19.31 6.76
CA MET A 304 -20.17 19.73 5.86
C MET A 304 -20.29 19.08 4.49
N LEU A 305 -20.36 17.74 4.44
CA LEU A 305 -20.42 16.99 3.19
C LEU A 305 -21.68 17.32 2.39
N ARG A 306 -22.83 17.44 3.06
CA ARG A 306 -24.11 17.74 2.43
C ARG A 306 -24.13 19.13 1.78
N ARG A 307 -23.57 20.14 2.46
CA ARG A 307 -23.65 21.55 2.01
C ARG A 307 -22.51 21.95 1.09
N THR A 308 -21.35 21.30 1.19
CA THR A 308 -20.11 21.80 0.55
C THR A 308 -19.54 20.89 -0.54
N THR A 309 -20.19 19.78 -0.87
CA THR A 309 -19.87 19.04 -2.10
C THR A 309 -20.44 19.78 -3.32
N SER A 310 -19.66 19.89 -4.39
CA SER A 310 -20.09 20.56 -5.62
C SER A 310 -19.56 19.82 -6.84
N ARG A 311 -20.13 20.09 -8.03
CA ARG A 311 -19.65 19.48 -9.28
C ARG A 311 -18.24 19.94 -9.66
N SER A 312 -17.89 21.19 -9.34
CA SER A 312 -16.58 21.77 -9.64
C SER A 312 -15.50 21.35 -8.66
N ALA A 313 -15.86 21.10 -7.40
CA ALA A 313 -14.97 20.65 -6.34
C ALA A 313 -15.70 19.61 -5.48
N PRO A 314 -15.76 18.34 -5.92
CA PRO A 314 -16.39 17.28 -5.15
C PRO A 314 -15.53 16.90 -3.94
N TRP A 315 -16.19 16.37 -2.91
CA TRP A 315 -15.51 15.68 -1.82
C TRP A 315 -15.28 14.20 -2.18
N HIS A 316 -14.07 13.70 -1.92
CA HIS A 316 -13.75 12.28 -1.96
C HIS A 316 -13.63 11.74 -0.54
N ILE A 317 -14.47 10.78 -0.16
CA ILE A 317 -14.39 10.14 1.16
C ILE A 317 -13.48 8.93 1.07
N VAL A 318 -12.32 9.00 1.73
CA VAL A 318 -11.33 7.92 1.75
C VAL A 318 -11.46 7.14 3.06
N ARG A 319 -11.98 5.91 3.01
CA ARG A 319 -11.96 4.97 4.14
C ARG A 319 -10.51 4.67 4.50
N SER A 320 -10.17 4.93 5.75
CA SER A 320 -8.78 5.09 6.16
C SER A 320 -8.32 4.12 7.24
N ASP A 321 -9.14 3.12 7.58
CA ASP A 321 -8.81 2.08 8.55
C ASP A 321 -7.58 1.29 8.09
N ASN A 322 -7.57 0.85 6.83
CA ASN A 322 -6.36 0.39 6.17
C ASN A 322 -5.57 1.58 5.60
N LYS A 323 -4.48 1.95 6.28
CA LYS A 323 -3.63 3.09 5.86
C LYS A 323 -2.96 2.88 4.51
N HIS A 324 -2.65 1.65 4.10
CA HIS A 324 -2.00 1.40 2.81
C HIS A 324 -2.99 1.70 1.68
N LEU A 325 -4.18 1.09 1.73
CA LEU A 325 -5.24 1.31 0.75
C LEU A 325 -5.65 2.78 0.67
N ALA A 326 -5.82 3.44 1.81
CA ALA A 326 -6.16 4.87 1.85
C ALA A 326 -5.12 5.78 1.18
N ARG A 327 -3.83 5.44 1.31
CA ARG A 327 -2.75 6.18 0.64
C ARG A 327 -2.77 5.95 -0.86
N LEU A 328 -2.92 4.69 -1.25
CA LEU A 328 -2.99 4.32 -2.66
C LEU A 328 -4.17 5.03 -3.33
N GLU A 329 -5.34 4.98 -2.71
CA GLU A 329 -6.55 5.61 -3.25
C GLU A 329 -6.43 7.13 -3.31
N ALA A 330 -5.87 7.78 -2.28
CA ALA A 330 -5.59 9.20 -2.33
C ALA A 330 -4.63 9.57 -3.47
N MET A 331 -3.61 8.75 -3.76
CA MET A 331 -2.74 8.95 -4.92
C MET A 331 -3.51 8.77 -6.23
N LYS A 332 -4.36 7.75 -6.35
CA LYS A 332 -5.21 7.53 -7.54
C LYS A 332 -6.12 8.73 -7.80
N ILE A 333 -6.81 9.25 -6.79
CA ILE A 333 -7.67 10.45 -6.90
C ILE A 333 -6.88 11.64 -7.43
N ILE A 334 -5.68 11.89 -6.90
CA ILE A 334 -4.81 12.99 -7.36
C ILE A 334 -4.40 12.77 -8.82
N LEU A 335 -3.96 11.56 -9.17
CA LEU A 335 -3.52 11.21 -10.52
C LEU A 335 -4.67 11.20 -11.55
N ASN A 336 -5.91 10.95 -11.11
CA ASN A 336 -7.10 11.00 -11.96
C ASN A 336 -7.64 12.42 -12.16
N SER A 337 -7.24 13.38 -11.32
CA SER A 337 -7.73 14.77 -11.42
C SER A 337 -7.22 15.53 -12.64
N VAL A 338 -6.18 15.01 -13.30
CA VAL A 338 -5.47 15.65 -14.43
C VAL A 338 -5.07 14.59 -15.45
N ASP A 339 -5.21 14.92 -16.73
CA ASP A 339 -4.63 14.14 -17.83
C ASP A 339 -3.22 14.69 -18.14
N TYR A 340 -2.19 14.02 -17.63
CA TYR A 340 -0.79 14.45 -17.73
C TYR A 340 0.02 13.59 -18.70
N ASP A 341 1.04 14.21 -19.30
CA ASP A 341 1.92 13.56 -20.27
C ASP A 341 2.68 12.36 -19.67
N GLY A 342 2.78 11.27 -20.43
CA GLY A 342 3.60 10.10 -20.07
C GLY A 342 2.99 9.18 -19.01
N ARG A 343 1.69 9.32 -18.75
CA ARG A 343 0.92 8.44 -17.86
C ARG A 343 1.07 6.97 -18.23
N ASN A 344 1.39 6.12 -17.26
CA ASN A 344 1.49 4.68 -17.47
C ASN A 344 0.14 3.96 -17.31
N TYR A 345 -0.61 3.83 -18.41
CA TYR A 345 -1.91 3.15 -18.44
C TYR A 345 -1.88 1.64 -18.14
N SER A 346 -0.71 1.03 -17.93
CA SER A 346 -0.64 -0.35 -17.43
C SER A 346 -0.92 -0.46 -15.92
N LEU A 347 -0.96 0.67 -15.21
CA LEU A 347 -1.30 0.72 -13.79
C LEU A 347 -2.82 0.80 -13.63
N ASP A 348 -3.32 0.23 -12.54
CA ASP A 348 -4.71 0.34 -12.14
C ASP A 348 -4.96 1.74 -11.54
N PHE A 349 -5.75 2.56 -12.22
CA PHE A 349 -6.21 3.85 -11.70
C PHE A 349 -7.70 3.85 -11.39
N ASP A 350 -8.36 2.71 -11.48
CA ASP A 350 -9.78 2.61 -11.22
C ASP A 350 -10.04 2.90 -9.74
N GLU A 351 -11.14 3.61 -9.49
CA GLU A 351 -11.56 3.97 -8.14
C GLU A 351 -11.96 2.69 -7.40
N ASN A 352 -11.38 2.47 -6.22
CA ASN A 352 -11.86 1.40 -5.36
C ASN A 352 -13.06 1.92 -4.57
N GLU A 353 -14.28 1.58 -5.00
CA GLU A 353 -15.53 2.06 -4.38
C GLU A 353 -15.74 1.65 -2.91
N GLU A 354 -14.95 0.69 -2.39
CA GLU A 354 -14.94 0.35 -0.97
C GLU A 354 -14.09 1.33 -0.15
N ILE A 355 -13.12 1.98 -0.79
CA ILE A 355 -12.17 2.90 -0.17
C ILE A 355 -12.50 4.35 -0.51
N ASN A 356 -12.69 4.71 -1.78
CA ASN A 356 -13.18 6.00 -2.25
C ASN A 356 -14.71 5.95 -2.39
N ILE A 357 -15.40 6.47 -1.38
CA ILE A 357 -16.85 6.46 -1.31
C ILE A 357 -17.38 7.81 -1.79
N SER A 358 -18.41 7.77 -2.65
CA SER A 358 -19.13 8.97 -3.07
C SER A 358 -19.86 9.64 -1.90
N VAL A 359 -19.98 10.96 -1.94
CA VAL A 359 -20.69 11.72 -0.89
C VAL A 359 -22.12 11.23 -0.71
N GLN A 360 -22.82 10.88 -1.79
CA GLN A 360 -24.20 10.39 -1.72
C GLN A 360 -24.28 9.07 -0.95
N ARG A 361 -23.34 8.14 -1.20
CA ARG A 361 -23.27 6.85 -0.51
C ARG A 361 -22.91 7.04 0.96
N GLU A 362 -21.99 7.95 1.26
CA GLU A 362 -21.61 8.28 2.64
C GLU A 362 -22.79 8.85 3.43
N LEU A 363 -23.46 9.88 2.90
CA LEU A 363 -24.61 10.49 3.56
C LEU A 363 -25.74 9.49 3.79
N LEU A 364 -25.96 8.58 2.85
CA LEU A 364 -26.97 7.51 2.98
C LEU A 364 -26.59 6.49 4.05
N GLN A 365 -25.31 6.15 4.18
CA GLN A 365 -24.82 5.27 5.26
C GLN A 365 -24.99 5.95 6.62
N MET A 366 -24.51 7.18 6.77
CA MET A 366 -24.60 7.96 8.02
C MET A 366 -26.05 8.09 8.53
N ARG A 367 -27.02 8.29 7.62
CA ARG A 367 -28.46 8.32 7.98
C ARG A 367 -29.01 6.97 8.47
N LYS A 368 -28.52 5.86 7.92
CA LYS A 368 -29.07 4.52 8.20
C LYS A 368 -28.56 3.96 9.52
N THR A 369 -27.27 4.10 9.78
CA THR A 369 -26.62 3.43 10.91
C THR A 369 -26.69 4.23 12.20
N LYS A 370 -26.93 5.56 12.14
CA LYS A 370 -26.60 6.50 13.23
C LYS A 370 -25.18 6.29 13.78
N ASP A 371 -24.35 5.63 12.98
CA ASP A 371 -22.99 5.23 13.26
C ASP A 371 -22.17 5.93 12.19
N TYR A 372 -21.35 6.86 12.66
CA TYR A 372 -21.43 8.25 12.23
C TYR A 372 -20.00 8.75 11.97
#